data_AF-A0A922YHK0-F1
#
_entry.id   AF-A0A922YHK0-F1
#
_cell.length_a   1.000
_cell.length_b   1.000
_cell.length_c   1.000
_cell.angle_alpha   90.00
_cell.angle_beta   90.00
_cell.angle_gamma   90.00
#
_symmetry.space_group_name_H-M   'P 1'
#
loop_
_entity.id
_entity.type
_entity.pdbx_description
1 polymer ?
#
loop_
_entity_poly.entity_id
_entity_poly.type
_entity_poly.pdbx_seq_one_letter_code
_entity_poly.pdbx_strand_id
1 'polypeptide(L)'
;MNLKRFLSQIPGPPSSKRSSFVRSSDAAAFAQAWCTAVGQLNGAQLRDHGKQLFDIWFDYICGPEPVEEEIATWHDLAPSGYGMLLGELVARYQPKQRTAATPFDRRIAWLAETFELDVREQTIIYALARCAIHDAWRKLLHALPGEGARPTALRIAYLTGLLAGEIEDRLGAGERLSRCGLIDNDRDGEFVGTQLLERIARSNSPPSRLARQLMPSAPRSTLRWRDFDHIGAQREIAKALVAADGKVSILLYGPPGTGKTEFARLLADL
;
A
#
# COMPACT_ATOMS: atom_id res chain seq x y z
N MET A 1 -23.01 -11.92 30.20
CA MET A 1 -23.71 -10.92 29.35
C MET A 1 -24.46 -11.63 28.22
N ASN A 2 -25.70 -11.25 27.90
CA ASN A 2 -26.48 -11.93 26.87
C ASN A 2 -26.12 -11.38 25.48
N LEU A 3 -25.28 -12.11 24.75
CA LEU A 3 -24.79 -11.72 23.42
C LEU A 3 -25.94 -11.41 22.43
N LYS A 4 -27.13 -12.00 22.60
CA LYS A 4 -28.29 -11.69 21.74
C LYS A 4 -28.79 -10.26 21.92
N ARG A 5 -28.79 -9.73 23.14
CA ARG A 5 -29.17 -8.33 23.43
C ARG A 5 -28.12 -7.37 22.86
N PHE A 6 -26.85 -7.77 22.92
CA PHE A 6 -25.74 -7.03 22.33
C PHE A 6 -25.87 -6.90 20.80
N LEU A 7 -26.08 -8.02 20.11
CA LEU A 7 -26.20 -8.05 18.64
C LEU A 7 -27.37 -7.19 18.13
N SER A 8 -28.45 -7.08 18.91
CA SER A 8 -29.59 -6.23 18.57
C SER A 8 -29.31 -4.72 18.66
N GLN A 9 -28.29 -4.31 19.40
CA GLN A 9 -27.90 -2.90 19.60
C GLN A 9 -26.83 -2.43 18.61
N ILE A 10 -26.21 -3.34 17.84
CA ILE A 10 -25.20 -2.98 16.86
C ILE A 10 -25.83 -2.05 15.81
N PRO A 11 -25.25 -0.86 15.54
CA PRO A 11 -25.78 0.06 14.55
C PRO A 11 -25.64 -0.47 13.11
N GLY A 12 -26.33 0.16 12.17
CA GLY A 12 -26.09 -0.09 10.74
C GLY A 12 -24.76 0.51 10.26
N PRO A 13 -24.25 0.12 9.07
CA PRO A 13 -23.13 0.80 8.45
C PRO A 13 -23.44 2.30 8.24
N PRO A 14 -22.46 3.20 8.47
CA PRO A 14 -22.69 4.64 8.38
C PRO A 14 -23.14 5.06 6.97
N SER A 15 -24.21 5.86 6.88
CA SER A 15 -24.77 6.34 5.61
C SER A 15 -23.99 7.52 5.00
N SER A 16 -23.33 8.34 5.82
CA SER A 16 -22.22 9.25 5.50
C SER A 16 -21.94 10.12 6.74
N LYS A 17 -20.69 10.56 6.94
CA LYS A 17 -20.25 11.68 7.82
C LYS A 17 -19.45 11.41 9.11
N ARG A 18 -19.02 10.19 9.44
CA ARG A 18 -18.22 10.00 10.68
C ARG A 18 -16.96 9.15 10.60
N SER A 19 -16.50 8.73 9.44
CA SER A 19 -15.21 8.05 9.41
C SER A 19 -14.08 9.08 9.53
N SER A 20 -13.02 8.75 10.25
CA SER A 20 -11.75 9.49 10.24
C SER A 20 -11.14 9.62 8.83
N PHE A 21 -11.75 8.96 7.84
CA PHE A 21 -11.37 9.02 6.45
C PHE A 21 -12.11 10.17 5.77
N VAL A 22 -11.35 11.00 5.06
CA VAL A 22 -11.86 12.16 4.31
C VAL A 22 -12.93 11.77 3.27
N ARG A 23 -12.97 10.49 2.84
CA ARG A 23 -13.89 9.98 1.81
C ARG A 23 -14.57 8.70 2.27
N SER A 24 -15.86 8.56 1.94
CA SER A 24 -16.64 7.33 2.17
C SER A 24 -16.03 6.10 1.50
N SER A 25 -15.40 6.27 0.34
CA SER A 25 -14.71 5.19 -0.37
C SER A 25 -13.47 4.67 0.36
N ASP A 26 -12.74 5.53 1.07
CA ASP A 26 -11.58 5.12 1.88
C ASP A 26 -12.02 4.35 3.13
N ALA A 27 -13.14 4.77 3.74
CA ALA A 27 -13.76 4.05 4.84
C ALA A 27 -14.24 2.66 4.41
N ALA A 28 -14.83 2.54 3.22
CA ALA A 28 -15.29 1.27 2.69
C ALA A 28 -14.12 0.32 2.38
N ALA A 29 -13.01 0.83 1.82
CA ALA A 29 -11.79 0.04 1.62
C ALA A 29 -11.18 -0.43 2.94
N PHE A 30 -11.17 0.44 3.96
CA PHE A 30 -10.71 0.07 5.30
C PHE A 30 -11.61 -1.00 5.95
N ALA A 31 -12.94 -0.84 5.88
CA ALA A 31 -13.88 -1.82 6.39
C ALA A 31 -13.72 -3.18 5.67
N GLN A 32 -13.49 -3.17 4.36
CA GLN A 32 -13.17 -4.38 3.60
C GLN A 32 -11.92 -5.07 4.15
N ALA A 33 -10.83 -4.34 4.33
CA ALA A 33 -9.57 -4.89 4.85
C ALA A 33 -9.73 -5.43 6.28
N TRP A 34 -10.48 -4.73 7.13
CA TRP A 34 -10.81 -5.22 8.47
C TRP A 34 -11.62 -6.53 8.41
N CYS A 35 -12.66 -6.60 7.58
CA CYS A 35 -13.45 -7.82 7.43
C CYS A 35 -12.62 -9.00 6.90
N THR A 36 -11.77 -8.75 5.90
CA THR A 36 -10.85 -9.75 5.34
C THR A 36 -9.86 -10.24 6.39
N ALA A 37 -9.33 -9.35 7.22
CA ALA A 37 -8.38 -9.71 8.25
C ALA A 37 -9.04 -10.54 9.35
N VAL A 38 -10.17 -10.09 9.90
CA VAL A 38 -10.92 -10.80 10.95
C VAL A 38 -11.38 -12.17 10.46
N GLY A 39 -11.87 -12.26 9.21
CA GLY A 39 -12.36 -13.52 8.62
C GLY A 39 -11.28 -14.59 8.42
N GLN A 40 -10.00 -14.20 8.47
CA GLN A 40 -8.87 -15.14 8.35
C GLN A 40 -8.32 -15.61 9.70
N LEU A 41 -8.73 -15.01 10.81
CA LEU A 41 -8.22 -15.37 12.14
C LEU A 41 -8.88 -16.64 12.66
N ASN A 42 -8.09 -17.52 13.27
CA ASN A 42 -8.61 -18.69 13.94
C ASN A 42 -9.20 -18.35 15.32
N GLY A 43 -9.91 -19.31 15.92
CA GLY A 43 -10.58 -19.09 17.20
C GLY A 43 -9.66 -18.73 18.38
N ALA A 44 -8.38 -19.11 18.36
CA ALA A 44 -7.42 -18.68 19.37
C ALA A 44 -7.00 -17.22 19.16
N GLN A 45 -6.64 -16.88 17.93
CA GLN A 45 -6.26 -15.51 17.55
C GLN A 45 -7.39 -14.51 17.80
N LEU A 46 -8.64 -14.89 17.53
CA LEU A 46 -9.81 -14.06 17.84
C LEU A 46 -10.03 -13.84 19.34
N ARG A 47 -9.58 -14.75 20.20
CA ARG A 47 -9.62 -14.54 21.66
C ARG A 47 -8.52 -13.59 22.10
N ASP A 48 -7.32 -13.75 21.56
CA ASP A 48 -6.13 -13.01 22.00
C ASP A 48 -6.11 -11.57 21.45
N HIS A 49 -6.56 -11.38 20.20
CA HIS A 49 -6.57 -10.09 19.50
C HIS A 49 -7.96 -9.45 19.42
N GLY A 50 -9.00 -10.15 19.90
CA GLY A 50 -10.39 -9.78 19.65
C GLY A 50 -10.79 -8.41 20.17
N LYS A 51 -10.30 -8.04 21.36
CA LYS A 51 -10.53 -6.72 21.95
C LYS A 51 -9.98 -5.60 21.06
N GLN A 52 -8.72 -5.70 20.65
CA GLN A 52 -8.08 -4.68 19.82
C GLN A 52 -8.80 -4.54 18.47
N LEU A 53 -9.18 -5.66 17.84
CA LEU A 53 -9.92 -5.63 16.57
C LEU A 53 -11.33 -5.05 16.73
N PHE A 54 -11.97 -5.28 17.86
CA PHE A 54 -13.25 -4.66 18.22
C PHE A 54 -13.09 -3.15 18.40
N ASP A 55 -12.07 -2.70 19.13
CA ASP A 55 -11.78 -1.27 19.33
C ASP A 55 -11.53 -0.58 17.97
N ILE A 56 -10.80 -1.23 17.04
CA ILE A 56 -10.62 -0.72 15.67
C ILE A 56 -11.95 -0.60 14.92
N TRP A 57 -12.84 -1.59 15.03
CA TRP A 57 -14.16 -1.50 14.42
C TRP A 57 -14.95 -0.34 15.04
N PHE A 58 -14.93 -0.22 16.36
CA PHE A 58 -15.63 0.84 17.08
C PHE A 58 -15.17 2.23 16.65
N ASP A 59 -13.86 2.45 16.60
CA ASP A 59 -13.26 3.76 16.29
C ASP A 59 -13.40 4.18 14.83
N TYR A 60 -13.38 3.22 13.89
CA TYR A 60 -13.17 3.52 12.47
C TYR A 60 -14.27 3.03 11.53
N ILE A 61 -15.12 2.10 11.96
CA ILE A 61 -16.13 1.43 11.12
C ILE A 61 -17.56 1.62 11.68
N CYS A 62 -17.71 1.58 13.00
CA CYS A 62 -18.99 1.78 13.68
C CYS A 62 -19.62 3.12 13.27
N GLY A 63 -20.95 3.13 13.18
CA GLY A 63 -21.74 4.25 12.68
C GLY A 63 -21.85 5.43 13.67
N PRO A 64 -23.03 6.05 13.86
CA PRO A 64 -23.17 7.12 14.86
C PRO A 64 -22.77 6.63 16.26
N GLU A 65 -22.25 7.53 17.10
CA GLU A 65 -21.78 7.18 18.45
C GLU A 65 -22.91 6.50 19.22
N PRO A 66 -22.69 5.26 19.71
CA PRO A 66 -23.61 4.64 20.65
C PRO A 66 -23.65 5.44 21.95
N VAL A 67 -24.72 5.27 22.71
CA VAL A 67 -24.90 6.00 23.99
C VAL A 67 -23.87 5.48 25.01
N GLU A 68 -23.38 6.31 25.95
CA GLU A 68 -22.33 5.93 26.92
C GLU A 68 -22.60 4.61 27.66
N GLU A 69 -23.87 4.32 27.99
CA GLU A 69 -24.28 3.06 28.62
C GLU A 69 -24.06 1.82 27.72
N GLU A 70 -24.20 1.98 26.40
CA GLU A 70 -23.91 0.94 25.41
C GLU A 70 -22.38 0.74 25.31
N ILE A 71 -21.58 1.81 25.32
CA ILE A 71 -20.12 1.74 25.25
C ILE A 71 -19.54 0.94 26.43
N ALA A 72 -20.01 1.21 27.65
CA ALA A 72 -19.55 0.50 28.85
C ALA A 72 -19.84 -1.00 28.77
N THR A 73 -21.03 -1.36 28.28
CA THR A 73 -21.39 -2.78 28.08
C THR A 73 -20.58 -3.45 26.97
N TRP A 74 -19.99 -2.70 26.04
CA TRP A 74 -19.20 -3.25 24.94
C TRP A 74 -17.76 -3.60 25.30
N HIS A 75 -17.20 -2.99 26.34
CA HIS A 75 -15.83 -3.24 26.78
C HIS A 75 -15.71 -4.35 27.84
N ASP A 76 -16.83 -4.81 28.43
CA ASP A 76 -16.89 -5.83 29.48
C ASP A 76 -17.05 -7.29 28.96
N LEU A 77 -16.75 -7.54 27.69
CA LEU A 77 -16.79 -8.88 27.10
C LEU A 77 -15.63 -9.76 27.56
N ALA A 78 -15.94 -10.99 27.99
CA ALA A 78 -14.92 -12.01 28.21
C ALA A 78 -14.20 -12.34 26.88
N PRO A 79 -12.89 -12.68 26.89
CA PRO A 79 -12.12 -12.97 25.68
C PRO A 79 -12.75 -14.03 24.76
N SER A 80 -13.43 -15.02 25.34
CA SER A 80 -14.12 -16.09 24.61
C SER A 80 -15.32 -15.61 23.78
N GLY A 81 -15.87 -14.42 24.09
CA GLY A 81 -17.02 -13.85 23.38
C GLY A 81 -16.66 -13.13 22.08
N TYR A 82 -15.40 -12.71 21.89
CA TYR A 82 -15.01 -11.92 20.72
C TYR A 82 -15.13 -12.67 19.40
N GLY A 83 -14.89 -13.98 19.38
CA GLY A 83 -14.98 -14.76 18.14
C GLY A 83 -16.38 -14.71 17.51
N MET A 84 -17.42 -14.87 18.32
CA MET A 84 -18.82 -14.81 17.86
C MET A 84 -19.21 -13.38 17.49
N LEU A 85 -18.82 -12.40 18.31
CA LEU A 85 -19.11 -10.99 18.06
C LEU A 85 -18.47 -10.49 16.76
N LEU A 86 -17.18 -10.71 16.58
CA LEU A 86 -16.44 -10.28 15.40
C LEU A 86 -16.98 -10.96 14.14
N GLY A 87 -17.37 -12.24 14.22
CA GLY A 87 -18.02 -12.94 13.11
C GLY A 87 -19.33 -12.28 12.66
N GLU A 88 -20.18 -11.88 13.61
CA GLU A 88 -21.43 -11.16 13.31
C GLU A 88 -21.17 -9.76 12.74
N LEU A 89 -20.16 -9.06 13.27
CA LEU A 89 -19.73 -7.77 12.74
C LEU A 89 -19.23 -7.88 11.30
N VAL A 90 -18.42 -8.90 11.00
CA VAL A 90 -17.98 -9.19 9.62
C VAL A 90 -19.19 -9.42 8.73
N ALA A 91 -20.14 -10.29 9.12
CA ALA A 91 -21.34 -10.56 8.31
C ALA A 91 -22.18 -9.31 8.03
N ARG A 92 -22.23 -8.36 8.97
CA ARG A 92 -23.03 -7.14 8.87
C ARG A 92 -22.34 -6.02 8.09
N TYR A 93 -21.03 -5.88 8.22
CA TYR A 93 -20.25 -4.77 7.64
C TYR A 93 -19.46 -5.15 6.39
N GLN A 94 -19.45 -6.43 5.99
CA GLN A 94 -18.87 -6.87 4.72
C GLN A 94 -19.45 -6.03 3.56
N PRO A 95 -18.62 -5.34 2.77
CA PRO A 95 -19.11 -4.57 1.63
C PRO A 95 -19.81 -5.48 0.63
N LYS A 96 -21.10 -5.24 0.37
CA LYS A 96 -21.90 -6.00 -0.60
C LYS A 96 -21.60 -5.63 -2.06
N GLN A 97 -20.95 -4.50 -2.28
CA GLN A 97 -20.57 -3.99 -3.59
C GLN A 97 -19.10 -3.63 -3.61
N ARG A 98 -18.49 -3.77 -4.78
CA ARG A 98 -17.09 -3.39 -5.00
C ARG A 98 -16.94 -1.89 -4.78
N THR A 99 -16.02 -1.51 -3.92
CA THR A 99 -15.77 -0.11 -3.59
C THR A 99 -15.32 0.66 -4.82
N ALA A 100 -15.90 1.84 -5.06
CA ALA A 100 -15.49 2.70 -6.16
C ALA A 100 -14.04 3.16 -5.99
N ALA A 101 -13.27 3.18 -7.08
CA ALA A 101 -11.86 3.52 -7.06
C ALA A 101 -11.62 4.96 -6.57
N THR A 102 -10.93 5.08 -5.43
CA THR A 102 -10.49 6.35 -4.84
C THR A 102 -9.37 6.98 -5.70
N PRO A 103 -9.07 8.29 -5.56
CA PRO A 103 -7.89 8.86 -6.21
C PRO A 103 -6.59 8.20 -5.78
N PHE A 104 -6.52 7.73 -4.54
CA PHE A 104 -5.39 6.91 -4.08
C PHE A 104 -5.31 5.61 -4.86
N ASP A 105 -6.43 4.88 -5.01
CA ASP A 105 -6.48 3.62 -5.76
C ASP A 105 -6.03 3.83 -7.21
N ARG A 106 -6.43 4.94 -7.84
CA ARG A 106 -6.01 5.29 -9.21
C ARG A 106 -4.51 5.57 -9.30
N ARG A 107 -3.90 6.17 -8.27
CA ARG A 107 -2.44 6.39 -8.23
C ARG A 107 -1.69 5.07 -8.08
N ILE A 108 -2.14 4.20 -7.18
CA ILE A 108 -1.51 2.89 -6.98
C ILE A 108 -1.72 1.98 -8.20
N ALA A 109 -2.89 2.04 -8.85
CA ALA A 109 -3.13 1.31 -10.11
C ALA A 109 -2.22 1.81 -11.24
N TRP A 110 -2.09 3.13 -11.40
CA TRP A 110 -1.13 3.70 -12.35
C TRP A 110 0.32 3.31 -12.04
N LEU A 111 0.70 3.29 -10.75
CA LEU A 111 2.02 2.85 -10.31
C LEU A 111 2.27 1.40 -10.71
N ALA A 112 1.29 0.52 -10.43
CA ALA A 112 1.36 -0.89 -10.78
C ALA A 112 1.50 -1.08 -12.30
N GLU A 113 0.71 -0.37 -13.10
CA GLU A 113 0.80 -0.40 -14.56
C GLU A 113 2.18 0.08 -15.04
N THR A 114 2.70 1.18 -14.50
CA THR A 114 3.99 1.76 -14.88
C THR A 114 5.17 0.84 -14.59
N PHE A 115 5.10 0.08 -13.50
CA PHE A 115 6.12 -0.90 -13.12
C PHE A 115 5.81 -2.33 -13.59
N GLU A 116 4.77 -2.49 -14.42
CA GLU A 116 4.31 -3.79 -14.93
C GLU A 116 4.03 -4.81 -13.80
N LEU A 117 3.51 -4.36 -12.66
CA LEU A 117 3.23 -5.22 -11.51
C LEU A 117 2.04 -6.14 -11.78
N ASP A 118 2.12 -7.38 -11.29
CA ASP A 118 1.01 -8.32 -11.32
C ASP A 118 -0.10 -7.92 -10.31
N VAL A 119 -1.25 -8.58 -10.39
CA VAL A 119 -2.42 -8.28 -9.53
C VAL A 119 -2.10 -8.48 -8.03
N ARG A 120 -1.24 -9.44 -7.70
CA ARG A 120 -0.87 -9.76 -6.31
C ARG A 120 0.12 -8.73 -5.78
N GLU A 121 1.13 -8.37 -6.56
CA GLU A 121 2.08 -7.29 -6.30
C GLU A 121 1.36 -5.95 -6.10
N GLN A 122 0.38 -5.64 -6.97
CA GLN A 122 -0.48 -4.47 -6.80
C GLN A 122 -1.24 -4.50 -5.48
N THR A 123 -1.79 -5.65 -5.09
CA THR A 123 -2.52 -5.83 -3.82
C THR A 123 -1.61 -5.63 -2.60
N ILE A 124 -0.37 -6.15 -2.66
CA ILE A 124 0.65 -5.98 -1.63
C ILE A 124 1.03 -4.50 -1.48
N ILE A 125 1.39 -3.84 -2.59
CA ILE A 125 1.77 -2.42 -2.58
C ILE A 125 0.61 -1.53 -2.13
N TYR A 126 -0.62 -1.89 -2.48
CA TYR A 126 -1.81 -1.20 -1.98
C TYR A 126 -1.88 -1.21 -0.45
N ALA A 127 -1.75 -2.38 0.18
CA ALA A 127 -1.77 -2.53 1.62
C ALA A 127 -0.62 -1.77 2.30
N LEU A 128 0.60 -1.90 1.77
CA LEU A 128 1.78 -1.19 2.29
C LEU A 128 1.64 0.32 2.17
N ALA A 129 1.21 0.83 1.02
CA ALA A 129 0.99 2.26 0.80
C ALA A 129 -0.09 2.83 1.72
N ARG A 130 -1.17 2.09 1.98
CA ARG A 130 -2.21 2.48 2.95
C ARG A 130 -1.64 2.56 4.36
N CYS A 131 -0.88 1.56 4.79
CA CYS A 131 -0.22 1.57 6.10
C CYS A 131 0.77 2.74 6.24
N ALA A 132 1.45 3.14 5.17
CA ALA A 132 2.41 4.24 5.21
C ALA A 132 1.78 5.65 5.34
N ILE A 133 0.49 5.80 5.02
CA ILE A 133 -0.18 7.12 4.97
C ILE A 133 -1.40 7.25 5.89
N HIS A 134 -1.94 6.15 6.42
CA HIS A 134 -3.13 6.18 7.26
C HIS A 134 -2.88 5.52 8.62
N ASP A 135 -3.11 6.27 9.70
CA ASP A 135 -2.98 5.77 11.08
C ASP A 135 -3.94 4.63 11.38
N ALA A 136 -5.17 4.69 10.87
CA ALA A 136 -6.15 3.62 11.02
C ALA A 136 -5.64 2.29 10.47
N TRP A 137 -4.96 2.31 9.32
CA TRP A 137 -4.37 1.11 8.71
C TRP A 137 -3.18 0.59 9.52
N ARG A 138 -2.34 1.48 10.07
CA ARG A 138 -1.26 1.06 10.99
C ARG A 138 -1.83 0.43 12.25
N LYS A 139 -2.83 1.04 12.88
CA LYS A 139 -3.47 0.49 14.07
C LYS A 139 -4.12 -0.86 13.81
N LEU A 140 -4.78 -1.03 12.66
CA LEU A 140 -5.30 -2.33 12.22
C LEU A 140 -4.17 -3.35 12.08
N LEU A 141 -3.08 -3.00 11.38
CA LEU A 141 -1.92 -3.88 11.21
C LEU A 141 -1.33 -4.32 12.57
N HIS A 142 -1.22 -3.41 13.54
CA HIS A 142 -0.71 -3.71 14.88
C HIS A 142 -1.67 -4.57 15.72
N ALA A 143 -2.98 -4.49 15.48
CA ALA A 143 -3.96 -5.32 16.15
C ALA A 143 -3.92 -6.79 15.67
N LEU A 144 -3.29 -7.06 14.52
CA LEU A 144 -3.20 -8.40 13.94
C LEU A 144 -2.07 -9.24 14.56
N PRO A 145 -2.22 -10.58 14.59
CA PRO A 145 -1.18 -11.48 15.05
C PRO A 145 0.16 -11.25 14.34
N GLY A 146 1.23 -11.36 15.11
CA GLY A 146 2.61 -11.17 14.64
C GLY A 146 3.40 -10.28 15.60
N GLU A 147 4.72 -10.37 15.50
CA GLU A 147 5.64 -9.54 16.26
C GLU A 147 6.05 -8.29 15.46
N GLY A 148 6.74 -7.36 16.12
CA GLY A 148 7.28 -6.18 15.49
C GLY A 148 6.27 -5.04 15.28
N ALA A 149 6.78 -3.89 14.85
CA ALA A 149 6.00 -2.68 14.64
C ALA A 149 5.67 -2.44 13.16
N ARG A 150 6.25 -3.21 12.24
CA ARG A 150 6.10 -2.97 10.81
C ARG A 150 5.32 -4.09 10.12
N PRO A 151 4.93 -3.89 8.85
CA PRO A 151 4.33 -4.93 8.04
C PRO A 151 5.26 -6.13 7.88
N THR A 152 4.80 -7.32 8.27
CA THR A 152 5.41 -8.61 7.95
C THR A 152 4.58 -9.30 6.88
N ALA A 153 5.13 -10.31 6.20
CA ALA A 153 4.36 -11.06 5.20
C ALA A 153 3.07 -11.66 5.78
N LEU A 154 3.12 -12.16 7.02
CA LEU A 154 1.95 -12.67 7.75
C LEU A 154 0.87 -11.61 7.96
N ARG A 155 1.24 -10.41 8.43
CA ARG A 155 0.25 -9.33 8.64
C ARG A 155 -0.31 -8.79 7.32
N ILE A 156 0.50 -8.75 6.26
CA ILE A 156 0.04 -8.40 4.91
C ILE A 156 -0.93 -9.48 4.38
N ALA A 157 -0.69 -10.76 4.67
CA ALA A 157 -1.61 -11.85 4.33
C ALA A 157 -2.99 -11.63 4.96
N TYR A 158 -3.05 -11.27 6.25
CA TYR A 158 -4.32 -10.94 6.90
C TYR A 158 -5.05 -9.78 6.22
N LEU A 159 -4.34 -8.70 5.86
CA LEU A 159 -4.97 -7.55 5.21
C LEU A 159 -5.44 -7.83 3.78
N THR A 160 -4.74 -8.70 3.05
CA THR A 160 -4.93 -8.88 1.60
C THR A 160 -5.71 -10.14 1.22
N GLY A 161 -5.71 -11.16 2.07
CA GLY A 161 -6.23 -12.49 1.73
C GLY A 161 -5.29 -13.35 0.89
N LEU A 162 -4.07 -12.89 0.63
CA LEU A 162 -3.04 -13.67 -0.05
C LEU A 162 -2.34 -14.62 0.92
N LEU A 163 -1.70 -15.67 0.40
CA LEU A 163 -0.90 -16.56 1.23
C LEU A 163 0.41 -15.89 1.65
N ALA A 164 0.84 -16.09 2.89
CA ALA A 164 2.07 -15.47 3.42
C ALA A 164 3.30 -15.85 2.58
N GLY A 165 3.43 -17.12 2.18
CA GLY A 165 4.52 -17.56 1.29
C GLY A 165 4.53 -16.86 -0.07
N GLU A 166 3.35 -16.65 -0.68
CA GLU A 166 3.26 -15.92 -1.97
C GLU A 166 3.64 -14.44 -1.85
N ILE A 167 3.50 -13.87 -0.65
CA ILE A 167 3.93 -12.51 -0.31
C ILE A 167 5.44 -12.49 -0.08
N GLU A 168 5.98 -13.43 0.70
CA GLU A 168 7.44 -13.56 0.91
C GLU A 168 8.19 -13.70 -0.40
N ASP A 169 7.69 -14.56 -1.30
CA ASP A 169 8.24 -14.77 -2.64
C ASP A 169 8.29 -13.49 -3.49
N ARG A 170 7.40 -12.52 -3.25
CA ARG A 170 7.33 -11.25 -3.99
C ARG A 170 8.07 -10.10 -3.31
N LEU A 171 8.21 -10.18 -1.99
CA LEU A 171 8.94 -9.21 -1.18
C LEU A 171 10.43 -9.57 -1.02
N GLY A 172 10.86 -10.71 -1.60
CA GLY A 172 12.23 -11.18 -1.59
C GLY A 172 13.25 -10.16 -2.10
N ALA A 173 14.49 -10.30 -1.62
CA ALA A 173 15.60 -9.50 -2.14
C ALA A 173 15.84 -9.85 -3.62
N GLY A 174 15.81 -8.84 -4.49
CA GLY A 174 15.98 -9.02 -5.94
C GLY A 174 14.68 -9.25 -6.72
N GLU A 175 13.55 -9.36 -6.04
CA GLU A 175 12.23 -9.43 -6.69
C GLU A 175 11.78 -8.09 -7.24
N ARG A 176 10.74 -8.09 -8.09
CA ARG A 176 10.30 -6.91 -8.82
C ARG A 176 10.01 -5.71 -7.91
N LEU A 177 9.28 -5.93 -6.81
CA LEU A 177 8.93 -4.86 -5.87
C LEU A 177 10.18 -4.21 -5.24
N SER A 178 11.18 -5.02 -4.89
CA SER A 178 12.47 -4.58 -4.36
C SER A 178 13.32 -3.88 -5.43
N ARG A 179 13.37 -4.43 -6.66
CA ARG A 179 14.13 -3.88 -7.79
C ARG A 179 13.58 -2.55 -8.30
N CYS A 180 12.27 -2.36 -8.24
CA CYS A 180 11.62 -1.09 -8.56
C CYS A 180 11.78 -0.05 -7.43
N GLY A 181 12.38 -0.43 -6.29
CA GLY A 181 12.57 0.44 -5.14
C GLY A 181 11.26 0.89 -4.52
N LEU A 182 10.21 0.06 -4.57
CA LEU A 182 8.91 0.36 -3.94
C LEU A 182 8.87 -0.09 -2.48
N ILE A 183 9.64 -1.12 -2.15
CA ILE A 183 9.78 -1.67 -0.80
C ILE A 183 11.25 -1.76 -0.41
N ASP A 184 11.49 -1.77 0.89
CA ASP A 184 12.75 -2.15 1.50
C ASP A 184 12.51 -3.24 2.54
N ASN A 185 13.45 -4.16 2.66
CA ASN A 185 13.41 -5.24 3.65
C ASN A 185 14.38 -4.90 4.76
N ASP A 186 13.83 -4.50 5.92
CA ASP A 186 14.62 -4.30 7.11
C ASP A 186 14.85 -5.69 7.71
N ARG A 187 15.95 -6.33 7.25
CA ARG A 187 16.63 -7.62 7.58
C ARG A 187 16.01 -8.61 8.58
N ASP A 188 15.18 -8.17 9.50
CA ASP A 188 14.37 -8.90 10.47
C ASP A 188 13.02 -9.40 9.89
N GLY A 189 12.83 -9.35 8.57
CA GLY A 189 11.58 -9.79 7.91
C GLY A 189 10.44 -8.78 7.99
N GLU A 190 10.76 -7.55 8.37
CA GLU A 190 9.88 -6.40 8.34
C GLU A 190 10.03 -5.64 7.01
N PHE A 191 8.90 -5.23 6.43
CA PHE A 191 8.86 -4.55 5.14
C PHE A 191 8.38 -3.11 5.28
N VAL A 192 9.08 -2.20 4.61
CA VAL A 192 8.74 -0.77 4.60
C VAL A 192 8.53 -0.29 3.18
N GLY A 193 7.48 0.48 2.95
CA GLY A 193 7.33 1.23 1.70
C GLY A 193 8.43 2.28 1.61
N THR A 194 9.18 2.33 0.52
CA THR A 194 10.26 3.32 0.38
C THR A 194 9.69 4.74 0.31
N GLN A 195 10.57 5.75 0.41
CA GLN A 195 10.21 7.15 0.22
C GLN A 195 9.50 7.41 -1.12
N LEU A 196 9.81 6.62 -2.16
CA LEU A 196 9.12 6.70 -3.45
C LEU A 196 7.65 6.31 -3.30
N LEU A 197 7.39 5.15 -2.69
CA LEU A 197 6.02 4.68 -2.47
C LEU A 197 5.23 5.66 -1.60
N GLU A 198 5.83 6.13 -0.49
CA GLU A 198 5.19 7.12 0.39
C GLU A 198 4.86 8.42 -0.33
N ARG A 199 5.80 8.95 -1.13
CA ARG A 199 5.62 10.19 -1.88
C ARG A 199 4.48 10.08 -2.89
N ILE A 200 4.35 8.94 -3.56
CA ILE A 200 3.26 8.68 -4.52
C ILE A 200 1.93 8.50 -3.79
N ALA A 201 1.93 7.75 -2.69
CA ALA A 201 0.77 7.50 -1.85
C ALA A 201 0.18 8.80 -1.29
N ARG A 202 1.02 9.69 -0.75
CA ARG A 202 0.62 10.98 -0.15
C ARG A 202 0.30 12.07 -1.18
N SER A 203 0.71 11.90 -2.44
CA SER A 203 0.47 12.92 -3.47
C SER A 203 -1.01 13.10 -3.75
N ASN A 204 -1.48 14.34 -3.88
CA ASN A 204 -2.84 14.64 -4.36
C ASN A 204 -2.93 14.79 -5.87
N SER A 205 -1.81 14.63 -6.58
CA SER A 205 -1.75 14.77 -8.04
C SER A 205 -2.36 13.54 -8.74
N PRO A 206 -3.08 13.72 -9.86
CA PRO A 206 -3.48 12.60 -10.72
C PRO A 206 -2.25 11.96 -11.40
N PRO A 207 -2.35 10.70 -11.86
CA PRO A 207 -1.30 9.98 -12.59
C PRO A 207 -0.52 10.79 -13.64
N SER A 208 -1.24 11.52 -14.51
CA SER A 208 -0.65 12.32 -15.59
C SER A 208 0.24 13.49 -15.11
N ARG A 209 0.04 13.97 -13.88
CA ARG A 209 0.91 14.98 -13.26
C ARG A 209 2.03 14.34 -12.46
N LEU A 210 1.78 13.20 -11.82
CA LEU A 210 2.79 12.45 -11.08
C LEU A 210 3.95 12.01 -11.95
N ALA A 211 3.66 11.45 -13.13
CA ALA A 211 4.69 11.07 -14.09
C ALA A 211 5.65 12.23 -14.39
N ARG A 212 5.11 13.42 -14.70
CA ARG A 212 5.91 14.64 -14.95
C ARG A 212 6.64 15.18 -13.72
N GLN A 213 6.11 14.94 -12.51
CA GLN A 213 6.75 15.38 -11.27
C GLN A 213 7.90 14.46 -10.84
N LEU A 214 7.76 13.15 -11.09
CA LEU A 214 8.79 12.15 -10.77
C LEU A 214 9.88 12.11 -11.85
N MET A 215 9.49 12.30 -13.11
CA MET A 215 10.36 12.29 -14.27
C MET A 215 10.14 13.56 -15.09
N PRO A 216 10.66 14.72 -14.62
CA PRO A 216 10.57 15.95 -15.41
C PRO A 216 11.37 15.77 -16.71
N SER A 217 10.81 16.22 -17.83
CA SER A 217 11.53 16.25 -19.10
C SER A 217 12.81 17.06 -18.95
N ALA A 218 13.93 16.47 -19.34
CA ALA A 218 15.19 17.19 -19.38
C ALA A 218 15.13 18.27 -20.48
N PRO A 219 15.79 19.43 -20.27
CA PRO A 219 15.98 20.37 -21.37
C PRO A 219 16.85 19.73 -22.46
N ARG A 220 16.74 20.25 -23.68
CA ARG A 220 17.61 19.84 -24.80
C ARG A 220 19.07 20.02 -24.44
N SER A 221 19.93 19.17 -25.00
CA SER A 221 21.38 19.34 -24.87
C SER A 221 21.82 20.69 -25.45
N THR A 222 22.72 21.36 -24.75
CA THR A 222 23.43 22.55 -25.28
C THR A 222 24.65 22.17 -26.09
N LEU A 223 25.14 20.93 -25.93
CA LEU A 223 26.29 20.36 -26.63
C LEU A 223 25.86 19.57 -27.87
N ARG A 224 26.77 19.49 -28.84
CA ARG A 224 26.62 18.78 -30.12
C ARG A 224 27.32 17.42 -30.06
N TRP A 225 26.99 16.53 -31.00
CA TRP A 225 27.59 15.19 -31.08
C TRP A 225 29.13 15.20 -31.07
N ARG A 226 29.73 16.15 -31.80
CA ARG A 226 31.19 16.32 -31.90
C ARG A 226 31.86 16.71 -30.57
N ASP A 227 31.15 17.37 -29.65
CA ASP A 227 31.71 17.75 -28.35
C ASP A 227 32.05 16.51 -27.50
N PHE A 228 31.46 15.36 -27.86
CA PHE A 228 31.70 14.05 -27.24
C PHE A 228 32.66 13.15 -28.03
N ASP A 229 33.44 13.68 -28.99
CA ASP A 229 34.44 12.92 -29.77
C ASP A 229 35.46 12.20 -28.84
N HIS A 230 35.75 12.79 -27.68
CA HIS A 230 36.64 12.25 -26.65
C HIS A 230 36.15 10.95 -26.00
N ILE A 231 34.86 10.61 -26.10
CA ILE A 231 34.29 9.33 -25.62
C ILE A 231 34.65 8.18 -26.59
N GLY A 232 34.94 8.50 -27.86
CA GLY A 232 35.31 7.51 -28.88
C GLY A 232 34.20 6.49 -29.15
N ALA A 233 34.57 5.22 -29.36
CA ALA A 233 33.65 4.17 -29.81
C ALA A 233 32.43 3.95 -28.88
N GLN A 234 32.57 4.22 -27.58
CA GLN A 234 31.50 4.03 -26.59
C GLN A 234 30.28 4.90 -26.87
N ARG A 235 30.45 6.09 -27.46
CA ARG A 235 29.30 6.96 -27.79
C ARG A 235 28.46 6.38 -28.92
N GLU A 236 29.11 5.75 -29.90
CA GLU A 236 28.42 5.15 -31.04
C GLU A 236 27.65 3.90 -30.58
N ILE A 237 28.23 3.13 -29.64
CA ILE A 237 27.53 2.02 -28.98
C ILE A 237 26.31 2.55 -28.21
N ALA A 238 26.46 3.61 -27.41
CA ALA A 238 25.34 4.18 -26.67
C ALA A 238 24.21 4.66 -27.61
N LYS A 239 24.55 5.33 -28.71
CA LYS A 239 23.58 5.73 -29.74
C LYS A 239 22.88 4.53 -30.37
N ALA A 240 23.62 3.49 -30.74
CA ALA A 240 23.05 2.28 -31.32
C ALA A 240 22.13 1.55 -30.33
N LEU A 241 22.49 1.51 -29.04
CA LEU A 241 21.66 0.91 -27.98
C LEU A 241 20.36 1.69 -27.76
N VAL A 242 20.39 3.02 -27.79
CA VAL A 242 19.18 3.86 -27.67
C VAL A 242 18.28 3.75 -28.90
N ALA A 243 18.87 3.62 -30.09
CA ALA A 243 18.11 3.43 -31.34
C ALA A 243 17.54 2.01 -31.50
N ALA A 244 18.08 1.03 -30.76
CA ALA A 244 17.50 -0.30 -30.72
C ALA A 244 16.20 -0.28 -29.90
N ASP A 245 15.15 -0.92 -30.40
CA ASP A 245 13.84 -1.04 -29.73
C ASP A 245 13.86 -1.98 -28.50
N GLY A 246 15.00 -2.04 -27.80
CA GLY A 246 15.25 -2.90 -26.66
C GLY A 246 15.21 -2.14 -25.33
N LYS A 247 14.74 -2.79 -24.27
CA LYS A 247 14.83 -2.28 -22.89
C LYS A 247 16.29 -2.33 -22.42
N VAL A 248 17.06 -1.27 -22.64
CA VAL A 248 18.47 -1.14 -22.23
C VAL A 248 18.64 -0.15 -21.07
N SER A 249 19.59 -0.43 -20.18
CA SER A 249 20.00 0.49 -19.11
C SER A 249 21.46 0.91 -19.35
N ILE A 250 21.69 2.22 -19.49
CA ILE A 250 23.01 2.79 -19.77
C ILE A 250 23.49 3.53 -18.53
N LEU A 251 24.61 3.07 -17.95
CA LEU A 251 25.27 3.76 -16.85
C LEU A 251 26.40 4.66 -17.38
N LEU A 252 26.19 5.98 -17.31
CA LEU A 252 27.23 6.97 -17.60
C LEU A 252 28.01 7.28 -16.32
N TYR A 253 29.27 6.86 -16.25
CA TYR A 253 30.14 7.07 -15.08
C TYR A 253 31.39 7.89 -15.44
N GLY A 254 31.97 8.57 -14.45
CA GLY A 254 33.19 9.37 -14.60
C GLY A 254 33.24 10.59 -13.67
N PRO A 255 34.37 11.31 -13.61
CA PRO A 255 34.57 12.48 -12.73
C PRO A 255 33.49 13.56 -12.89
N PRO A 256 33.14 14.32 -11.84
CA PRO A 256 32.20 15.44 -11.98
C PRO A 256 32.68 16.43 -13.04
N GLY A 257 31.75 17.01 -13.81
CA GLY A 257 32.09 17.97 -14.88
C GLY A 257 32.41 17.37 -16.26
N THR A 258 32.47 16.05 -16.43
CA THR A 258 32.76 15.42 -17.75
C THR A 258 31.59 15.38 -18.73
N GLY A 259 30.57 16.22 -18.57
CA GLY A 259 29.46 16.32 -19.53
C GLY A 259 28.48 15.13 -19.58
N LYS A 260 28.53 14.18 -18.65
CA LYS A 260 27.62 13.00 -18.62
C LYS A 260 26.13 13.35 -18.76
N THR A 261 25.67 14.38 -18.06
CA THR A 261 24.27 14.82 -18.12
C THR A 261 23.93 15.43 -19.48
N GLU A 262 24.83 16.22 -20.07
CA GLU A 262 24.65 16.75 -21.43
C GLU A 262 24.67 15.62 -22.47
N PHE A 263 25.53 14.62 -22.29
CA PHE A 263 25.57 13.45 -23.18
C PHE A 263 24.25 12.66 -23.13
N ALA A 264 23.70 12.43 -21.94
CA ALA A 264 22.40 11.78 -21.78
C ALA A 264 21.26 12.57 -22.45
N ARG A 265 21.25 13.91 -22.29
CA ARG A 265 20.28 14.78 -22.97
C ARG A 265 20.41 14.68 -24.48
N LEU A 266 21.64 14.69 -24.98
CA LEU A 266 21.90 14.59 -26.40
C LEU A 266 21.44 13.26 -26.96
N LEU A 267 21.74 12.14 -26.28
CA LEU A 267 21.27 10.81 -26.68
C LEU A 267 19.74 10.72 -26.73
N ALA A 268 19.03 11.42 -25.86
CA ALA A 268 17.56 11.45 -25.85
C ALA A 268 16.95 12.31 -26.98
N ASP A 269 17.73 13.25 -27.54
CA ASP A 269 17.33 14.12 -28.65
C ASP A 269 17.66 13.53 -30.04
N LEU A 270 18.42 12.42 -30.10
CA LEU A 270 18.85 11.74 -31.33
C LEU A 270 17.79 10.78 -31.88
#